data_AF-A0A7S3AEN0-F1
#
_entry.id   AF-A0A7S3AEN0-F1
#
_cell.length_a   1.000
_cell.length_b   1.000
_cell.length_c   1.000
_cell.angle_alpha   90.00
_cell.angle_beta   90.00
_cell.angle_gamma   90.00
#
_symmetry.space_group_name_H-M   'P 1'
#
loop_
_entity.id
_entity.type
_entity.pdbx_description
1 polymer ?
#
loop_
_entity_poly.entity_id
_entity_poly.type
_entity_poly.pdbx_seq_one_letter_code
_entity_poly.pdbx_strand_id
1 'polypeptide(L)'
;APAKPKDFEFFFEAAANRTQRQTALRPLLLLEPKVYSKAVAHLCQATANGREWHTDSGVMRPSTGMLAVVFATQACHNVSLFGLRDAEGCLPNHYYDPPPEGCSRDTPKQYNHSFHSFEKEHHLYRRWARHPKGKDRDGLASVHIF
;
A
#
# COMPACT_ATOMS: atom_id res chain seq x y z
N ALA A 1 -18.68 1.52 1.57
CA ALA A 1 -19.24 2.70 0.88
C ALA A 1 -18.15 3.35 0.03
N PRO A 2 -18.44 3.87 -1.16
CA PRO A 2 -17.45 4.63 -1.93
C PRO A 2 -16.99 5.86 -1.13
N ALA A 3 -15.70 6.20 -1.24
CA ALA A 3 -15.13 7.39 -0.62
C ALA A 3 -15.89 8.64 -1.13
N LYS A 4 -16.23 9.55 -0.23
CA LYS A 4 -16.98 10.76 -0.59
C LYS A 4 -16.00 11.83 -1.10
N PRO A 5 -16.41 12.74 -1.99
CA PRO A 5 -15.57 13.84 -2.49
C PRO A 5 -14.89 14.65 -1.37
N LYS A 6 -15.60 14.88 -0.26
CA LYS A 6 -15.09 15.57 0.93
C LYS A 6 -13.93 14.85 1.64
N ASP A 7 -13.81 13.53 1.46
CA ASP A 7 -12.71 12.76 2.02
C ASP A 7 -11.39 13.07 1.29
N PHE A 8 -11.46 13.59 0.06
CA PHE A 8 -10.29 13.97 -0.75
C PHE A 8 -9.91 15.44 -0.57
N GLU A 9 -10.90 16.34 -0.42
CA GLU A 9 -10.67 17.79 -0.25
C GLU A 9 -9.76 18.11 0.93
N PHE A 10 -9.92 17.40 2.06
CA PHE A 10 -9.05 17.54 3.23
C PHE A 10 -7.55 17.30 2.91
N PHE A 11 -7.23 16.28 2.12
CA PHE A 11 -5.84 15.98 1.76
C PHE A 11 -5.26 17.06 0.84
N PHE A 12 -6.07 17.60 -0.07
CA PHE A 12 -5.63 18.67 -0.97
C PHE A 12 -5.46 20.01 -0.24
N GLU A 13 -6.37 20.37 0.67
CA GLU A 13 -6.25 21.59 1.49
C GLU A 13 -5.06 21.51 2.46
N ALA A 14 -4.87 20.37 3.12
CA ALA A 14 -3.72 20.15 4.01
C ALA A 14 -2.38 20.20 3.25
N ALA A 15 -2.35 19.69 2.02
CA ALA A 15 -1.17 19.76 1.16
C ALA A 15 -0.92 21.18 0.64
N ALA A 16 -1.97 21.89 0.20
CA ALA A 16 -1.88 23.28 -0.26
C ALA A 16 -1.40 24.24 0.85
N ASN A 17 -1.87 24.06 2.09
CA ASN A 17 -1.45 24.84 3.24
C ASN A 17 0.01 24.57 3.66
N ARG A 18 0.56 23.38 3.37
CA ARG A 18 1.99 23.09 3.57
C ARG A 18 2.88 23.77 2.53
N THR A 19 2.42 23.91 1.29
CA THR A 19 3.18 24.56 0.20
C THR A 19 3.47 26.04 0.49
N GLN A 20 2.58 26.74 1.21
CA GLN A 20 2.78 28.15 1.57
C GLN A 20 3.93 28.40 2.56
N ARG A 21 4.43 27.37 3.26
CA ARG A 21 5.48 27.53 4.30
C ARG A 21 6.88 27.08 3.86
N GLN A 22 7.06 26.52 2.66
CA GLN A 22 8.37 26.01 2.20
C GLN A 22 8.93 26.86 1.06
N THR A 23 10.10 27.47 1.30
CA THR A 23 10.88 28.31 0.38
C THR A 23 11.59 27.56 -0.76
N ALA A 24 11.38 26.24 -0.88
CA ALA A 24 11.86 25.44 -1.99
C ALA A 24 10.66 24.80 -2.70
N LEU A 25 10.39 25.27 -3.93
CA LEU A 25 9.36 24.77 -4.84
C LEU A 25 9.66 23.32 -5.26
N ARG A 26 9.42 22.36 -4.36
CA ARG A 26 9.30 20.96 -4.78
C ARG A 26 7.85 20.77 -5.25
N PRO A 27 7.63 20.28 -6.48
CA PRO A 27 6.28 20.07 -6.96
C PRO A 27 5.56 19.06 -6.06
N LEU A 28 4.40 19.45 -5.56
CA LEU A 28 3.47 18.51 -4.94
C LEU A 28 2.85 17.68 -6.07
N LEU A 29 3.18 16.40 -6.12
CA LEU A 29 2.64 15.48 -7.11
C LEU A 29 1.46 14.71 -6.51
N LEU A 30 0.42 14.55 -7.31
CA LEU A 30 -0.77 13.81 -6.95
C LEU A 30 -0.77 12.47 -7.67
N LEU A 31 -1.14 11.42 -6.96
CA LEU A 31 -1.26 10.10 -7.57
C LEU A 31 -2.45 10.11 -8.52
N GLU A 32 -2.22 9.68 -9.77
CA GLU A 32 -3.32 9.56 -10.72
C GLU A 32 -4.37 8.54 -10.23
N PRO A 33 -5.67 8.84 -10.37
CA PRO A 33 -6.75 7.93 -9.93
C PRO A 33 -6.63 6.51 -10.50
N LYS A 34 -6.03 6.34 -11.69
CA LYS A 34 -5.81 5.04 -12.33
C LYS A 34 -4.93 4.11 -11.49
N VAL A 35 -3.95 4.64 -10.76
CA VAL A 35 -3.07 3.84 -9.90
C VAL A 35 -3.86 3.29 -8.72
N TYR A 36 -4.67 4.14 -8.09
CA TYR A 36 -5.56 3.75 -7.01
C TYR A 36 -6.55 2.66 -7.47
N SER A 37 -7.24 2.87 -8.59
CA SER A 37 -8.19 1.89 -9.13
C SER A 37 -7.53 0.55 -9.48
N LYS A 38 -6.32 0.55 -10.05
CA LYS A 38 -5.56 -0.68 -10.30
C LYS A 38 -5.17 -1.40 -9.00
N ALA A 39 -4.74 -0.66 -7.98
CA ALA A 39 -4.41 -1.24 -6.68
C ALA A 39 -5.63 -1.90 -6.03
N VAL A 40 -6.79 -1.25 -6.07
CA VAL A 40 -8.08 -1.81 -5.61
C VAL A 40 -8.45 -3.06 -6.42
N ALA A 41 -8.27 -3.05 -7.75
CA ALA A 41 -8.56 -4.19 -8.59
C ALA A 41 -7.70 -5.42 -8.24
N HIS A 42 -6.39 -5.22 -8.03
CA HIS A 42 -5.50 -6.30 -7.59
C HIS A 42 -5.92 -6.87 -6.24
N LEU A 43 -6.27 -6.02 -5.27
CA LEU A 43 -6.75 -6.47 -3.97
C LEU A 43 -8.07 -7.21 -4.06
N CYS A 44 -9.03 -6.70 -4.84
CA CYS A 44 -10.31 -7.36 -5.08
C CYS A 44 -10.11 -8.78 -5.62
N GLN A 45 -9.25 -8.94 -6.63
CA GLN A 45 -8.91 -10.26 -7.18
C GLN A 45 -8.23 -11.18 -6.14
N ALA A 46 -7.36 -10.63 -5.30
CA ALA A 46 -6.64 -11.39 -4.27
C ALA A 46 -7.53 -11.92 -3.15
N THR A 47 -8.65 -11.24 -2.88
CA THR A 47 -9.58 -11.55 -1.78
C THR A 47 -10.85 -12.21 -2.30
N ALA A 48 -10.70 -13.20 -3.17
CA ALA A 48 -11.80 -13.95 -3.79
C ALA A 48 -12.87 -13.04 -4.43
N ASN A 49 -12.45 -12.04 -5.22
CA ASN A 49 -13.30 -11.02 -5.83
C ASN A 49 -14.06 -10.16 -4.80
N GLY A 50 -13.34 -9.73 -3.76
CA GLY A 50 -13.88 -8.89 -2.69
C GLY A 50 -14.67 -9.62 -1.60
N ARG A 51 -14.84 -10.95 -1.68
CA ARG A 51 -15.62 -11.71 -0.69
C ARG A 51 -14.97 -11.78 0.69
N GLU A 52 -13.65 -11.73 0.74
CA GLU A 52 -12.91 -11.79 2.02
C GLU A 52 -12.75 -10.41 2.68
N TRP A 53 -13.43 -9.37 2.18
CA TRP A 53 -13.43 -8.04 2.81
C TRP A 53 -14.37 -8.09 4.03
N HIS A 54 -13.90 -8.67 5.15
CA HIS A 54 -14.73 -8.92 6.32
C HIS A 54 -14.93 -7.69 7.25
N THR A 55 -16.20 -7.28 7.28
CA THR A 55 -17.12 -6.83 8.37
C THR A 55 -16.87 -5.64 9.30
N ASP A 56 -15.65 -5.24 9.67
CA ASP A 56 -15.49 -4.11 10.63
C ASP A 56 -15.28 -2.75 9.95
N SER A 57 -14.93 -2.77 8.66
CA SER A 57 -14.95 -1.59 7.82
C SER A 57 -15.55 -1.95 6.46
N GLY A 58 -16.62 -1.26 6.07
CA GLY A 58 -17.22 -1.42 4.73
C GLY A 58 -16.36 -0.82 3.61
N VAL A 59 -15.06 -0.61 3.85
CA VAL A 59 -14.13 0.09 2.97
C VAL A 59 -12.74 -0.52 3.10
N MET A 60 -12.38 -1.40 2.16
CA MET A 60 -10.99 -1.79 1.94
C MET A 60 -10.27 -0.69 1.16
N ARG A 61 -9.08 -0.29 1.60
CA ARG A 61 -8.20 0.66 0.91
C ARG A 61 -6.80 0.06 0.76
N PRO A 62 -6.16 0.20 -0.41
CA PRO A 62 -4.74 -0.11 -0.54
C PRO A 62 -3.92 0.74 0.44
N SER A 63 -2.92 0.14 1.07
CA SER A 63 -1.92 0.90 1.82
C SER A 63 -1.12 1.82 0.91
N THR A 64 -0.44 2.81 1.50
CA THR A 64 0.54 3.62 0.77
C THR A 64 1.63 2.75 0.13
N GLY A 65 2.03 1.65 0.79
CA GLY A 65 2.96 0.67 0.24
C GLY A 65 2.41 0.03 -1.04
N MET A 66 1.16 -0.42 -1.04
CA MET A 66 0.51 -0.99 -2.22
C MET A 66 0.39 0.01 -3.37
N LEU A 67 0.03 1.26 -3.09
CA LEU A 67 -0.01 2.32 -4.11
C LEU A 67 1.38 2.56 -4.72
N ALA A 68 2.44 2.58 -3.89
CA ALA A 68 3.80 2.75 -4.36
C ALA A 68 4.27 1.58 -5.24
N VAL A 69 3.96 0.34 -4.88
CA VAL A 69 4.30 -0.84 -5.71
C VAL A 69 3.55 -0.83 -7.04
N VAL A 70 2.25 -0.52 -7.04
CA VAL A 70 1.45 -0.46 -8.27
C VAL A 70 1.89 0.69 -9.18
N PHE A 71 2.33 1.81 -8.61
CA PHE A 71 2.96 2.88 -9.36
C PHE A 71 4.30 2.44 -9.96
N ALA A 72 5.20 1.87 -9.14
CA ALA A 72 6.52 1.44 -9.58
C ALA A 72 6.43 0.37 -10.68
N THR A 73 5.48 -0.56 -10.58
CA THR A 73 5.28 -1.60 -11.61
C THR A 73 4.76 -1.05 -12.95
N GLN A 74 4.22 0.18 -12.97
CA GLN A 74 3.82 0.87 -14.21
C GLN A 74 4.93 1.79 -14.74
N ALA A 75 5.79 2.30 -13.86
CA ALA A 75 6.84 3.26 -14.20
C ALA A 75 8.20 2.62 -14.50
N CYS A 76 8.45 1.41 -14.01
CA CYS A 76 9.74 0.74 -14.07
C CYS A 76 9.66 -0.60 -14.83
N HIS A 77 10.80 -1.11 -15.27
CA HIS A 77 10.90 -2.47 -15.84
C HIS A 77 11.13 -3.54 -14.78
N ASN A 78 11.87 -3.19 -13.73
CA ASN A 78 12.18 -4.06 -12.59
C ASN A 78 11.93 -3.28 -11.30
N VAL A 79 11.29 -3.93 -10.34
CA VAL A 79 10.93 -3.36 -9.03
C VAL A 79 11.48 -4.29 -7.96
N SER A 80 12.32 -3.75 -7.08
CA SER A 80 12.83 -4.47 -5.91
C SER A 80 12.14 -3.94 -4.66
N LEU A 81 11.58 -4.85 -3.86
CA LEU A 81 10.86 -4.54 -2.64
C LEU A 81 11.70 -4.96 -1.44
N PHE A 82 11.82 -4.06 -0.47
CA PHE A 82 12.57 -4.24 0.77
C PHE A 82 11.67 -3.94 1.96
N GLY A 83 11.99 -4.51 3.13
CA GLY A 83 11.22 -4.28 4.35
C GLY A 83 9.86 -4.98 4.37
N LEU A 84 9.63 -5.93 3.46
CA LEU A 84 8.46 -6.80 3.47
C LEU A 84 8.69 -7.92 4.48
N ARG A 85 8.34 -7.68 5.75
CA ARG A 85 8.43 -8.70 6.78
C ARG A 85 7.06 -9.28 7.08
N ASP A 86 7.02 -10.59 7.32
CA ASP A 86 5.89 -11.18 8.04
C ASP A 86 5.98 -10.74 9.51
N ALA A 87 4.88 -10.85 10.24
CA ALA A 87 4.80 -10.47 11.64
C ALA A 87 5.73 -11.35 12.51
N GLU A 88 7.01 -10.99 12.56
CA GLU A 88 7.99 -11.48 13.51
C GLU A 88 7.76 -10.74 14.82
N GLY A 89 7.23 -11.45 15.82
CA GLY A 89 6.69 -10.78 17.00
C GLY A 89 7.70 -10.01 17.86
N CYS A 90 8.99 -10.26 17.68
CA CYS A 90 10.06 -9.61 18.43
C CYS A 90 10.59 -8.31 17.79
N LEU A 91 10.00 -7.88 16.67
CA LEU A 91 10.51 -6.77 15.90
C LEU A 91 9.59 -5.55 15.96
N PRO A 92 10.16 -4.35 15.86
CA PRO A 92 9.37 -3.15 15.76
C PRO A 92 8.56 -3.14 14.46
N ASN A 93 7.39 -2.49 14.47
CA ASN A 93 6.51 -2.42 13.29
C ASN A 93 7.13 -1.56 12.18
N HIS A 94 7.71 -0.42 12.55
CA HIS A 94 8.60 0.33 11.67
C HIS A 94 10.06 0.13 12.07
N TYR A 95 10.97 0.16 11.10
CA TYR A 95 12.41 0.04 11.37
C TYR A 95 12.99 1.16 12.24
N TYR A 96 12.26 2.26 12.40
CA TYR A 96 12.61 3.42 13.23
C TYR A 96 11.84 3.46 14.56
N ASP A 97 10.91 2.54 14.79
CA ASP A 97 10.26 2.44 16.10
C ASP A 97 11.23 1.84 17.12
N PRO A 98 11.09 2.18 18.41
CA PRO A 98 11.86 1.52 19.46
C PRO A 98 11.55 0.00 19.50
N PRO A 99 12.50 -0.84 19.95
CA PRO A 99 12.26 -2.26 20.13
C PRO A 99 11.05 -2.51 21.03
N PRO A 100 10.18 -3.50 20.72
CA PRO A 100 9.05 -3.79 21.58
C PRO A 100 9.53 -4.36 22.93
N GLU A 101 8.81 -4.04 24.01
CA GLU A 101 9.11 -4.52 25.38
C GLU A 101 8.95 -6.05 25.55
N GLY A 102 8.44 -6.73 24.52
CA GLY A 102 8.32 -8.18 24.45
C GLY A 102 8.00 -8.65 23.04
N CYS A 103 8.10 -9.96 22.82
CA CYS A 103 7.75 -10.56 21.54
C CYS A 103 6.24 -10.80 21.46
N SER A 104 5.52 -10.05 20.62
CA SER A 104 4.13 -10.35 20.27
C SER A 104 3.92 -10.28 18.76
N ARG A 105 3.26 -11.30 18.20
CA ARG A 105 2.83 -11.29 16.79
C ARG A 105 1.65 -10.35 16.55
N ASP A 106 1.05 -9.82 17.61
CA ASP A 106 -0.06 -8.89 17.50
C ASP A 106 0.44 -7.55 16.96
N THR A 107 -0.19 -7.07 15.89
CA THR A 107 0.02 -5.69 15.44
C THR A 107 -0.46 -4.73 16.53
N PRO A 108 0.38 -3.82 17.05
CA PRO A 108 -0.05 -2.84 18.03
C PRO A 108 -1.27 -2.07 17.54
N LYS A 109 -2.19 -1.77 18.46
CA LYS A 109 -3.47 -1.13 18.14
C LYS A 109 -3.32 0.16 17.31
N GLN A 110 -2.25 0.91 17.54
CA GLN A 110 -1.95 2.15 16.79
C GLN A 110 -1.67 1.93 15.30
N TYR A 111 -1.23 0.74 14.90
CA TYR A 111 -0.97 0.35 13.51
C TYR A 111 -2.05 -0.57 12.94
N ASN A 112 -2.98 -1.01 13.77
CA ASN A 112 -4.11 -1.84 13.35
C ASN A 112 -5.18 -0.96 12.68
N HIS A 113 -4.95 -0.64 11.41
CA HIS A 113 -5.91 0.07 10.57
C HIS A 113 -6.86 -0.93 9.92
N SER A 114 -8.13 -0.94 10.34
CA SER A 114 -9.18 -1.87 9.88
C SER A 114 -9.54 -1.77 8.40
N PHE A 115 -8.95 -0.82 7.66
CA PHE A 115 -9.19 -0.61 6.23
C PHE A 115 -8.05 -1.12 5.33
N HIS A 116 -6.90 -1.51 5.90
CA HIS A 116 -5.78 -2.10 5.14
C HIS A 116 -5.69 -3.60 5.38
N SER A 117 -5.28 -4.34 4.35
CA SER A 117 -5.01 -5.77 4.47
C SER A 117 -3.56 -6.06 4.08
N PHE A 118 -2.64 -5.73 4.99
CA PHE A 118 -1.19 -5.90 4.77
C PHE A 118 -0.82 -7.36 4.42
N GLU A 119 -1.48 -8.33 5.07
CA GLU A 119 -1.30 -9.75 4.76
C GLU A 119 -1.59 -10.06 3.28
N LYS A 120 -2.73 -9.57 2.76
CA LYS A 120 -3.14 -9.80 1.37
C LYS A 120 -2.25 -9.03 0.39
N GLU A 121 -1.83 -7.82 0.75
CA GLU A 121 -0.85 -7.04 -0.01
C GLU A 121 0.50 -7.77 -0.14
N HIS A 122 1.04 -8.25 0.98
CA HIS A 122 2.30 -9.01 0.99
C HIS A 122 2.17 -10.32 0.21
N HIS A 123 1.03 -11.01 0.31
CA HIS A 123 0.76 -12.20 -0.49
C HIS A 123 0.76 -11.90 -2.00
N LEU A 124 0.17 -10.78 -2.41
CA LEU A 124 0.21 -10.31 -3.80
C LEU A 124 1.64 -10.07 -4.27
N TYR A 125 2.46 -9.37 -3.48
CA TYR A 125 3.86 -9.11 -3.84
C TYR A 125 4.63 -10.40 -4.06
N ARG A 126 4.48 -11.38 -3.15
CA ARG A 126 5.12 -12.69 -3.26
C ARG A 126 4.61 -13.49 -4.46
N ARG A 127 3.35 -13.34 -4.84
CA ARG A 127 2.80 -13.93 -6.06
C ARG A 127 3.43 -13.29 -7.31
N TRP A 128 3.55 -11.97 -7.35
CA TRP A 128 4.22 -11.25 -8.45
C TRP A 128 5.70 -11.63 -8.56
N ALA A 129 6.39 -11.79 -7.44
CA ALA A 129 7.80 -12.18 -7.42
C ALA A 129 8.05 -13.63 -7.84
N ARG A 130 7.11 -14.56 -7.58
CA ARG A 130 7.21 -15.97 -8.00
C ARG A 130 6.83 -16.20 -9.45
N HIS A 131 6.02 -15.31 -10.01
CA HIS A 131 5.64 -15.34 -11.41
C HIS A 131 6.04 -14.03 -12.08
N PRO A 132 7.35 -13.76 -12.24
CA PRO A 132 7.82 -12.65 -13.05
C PRO A 132 7.47 -12.99 -14.50
N LYS A 133 6.24 -12.68 -14.93
CA LYS A 133 5.83 -12.95 -16.30
C LYS A 133 6.53 -11.94 -17.21
N GLY A 134 7.38 -12.46 -18.08
CA GLY A 134 7.72 -11.80 -19.33
C GLY A 134 6.45 -11.48 -20.10
N LYS A 135 6.38 -10.25 -20.62
CA LYS A 135 5.42 -9.71 -21.59
C LYS A 135 4.25 -10.65 -21.94
N ASP A 136 3.21 -10.70 -21.12
CA ASP A 136 1.88 -10.83 -21.71
C ASP A 136 0.75 -10.32 -20.81
N ARG A 137 0.00 -9.41 -21.42
CA ARG A 137 -1.36 -8.92 -21.13
C ARG A 137 -1.60 -7.70 -20.22
N ASP A 138 -0.81 -7.43 -19.18
CA ASP A 138 -1.11 -6.27 -18.28
C ASP A 138 0.02 -5.23 -18.11
N GLY A 139 1.21 -5.48 -18.67
CA GLY A 139 2.31 -4.50 -18.71
C GLY A 139 2.96 -4.16 -17.36
N LEU A 140 2.93 -5.06 -16.38
CA LEU A 140 3.57 -4.85 -15.07
C LEU A 140 5.07 -5.22 -15.09
N ALA A 141 5.88 -4.50 -14.32
CA ALA A 141 7.31 -4.76 -14.09
C ALA A 141 7.60 -6.13 -13.47
N SER A 142 8.83 -6.63 -13.65
CA SER A 142 9.35 -7.77 -12.87
C SER A 142 9.51 -7.36 -11.41
N VAL A 143 9.05 -8.17 -10.46
CA VAL A 143 9.12 -7.88 -9.02
C VAL A 143 10.10 -8.82 -8.34
N HIS A 144 10.98 -8.26 -7.52
CA HIS A 144 11.94 -9.00 -6.68
C HIS A 144 11.73 -8.60 -5.21
N ILE A 145 11.85 -9.54 -4.28
CA ILE A 145 11.68 -9.31 -2.84
C ILE A 145 12.97 -9.73 -2.14
N PHE A 146 13.45 -8.89 -1.21
CA PHE A 146 14.66 -9.09 -0.42
C PHE A 146 14.35 -9.00 1.07
#